data_AF-A0A512IAN7-F1
#
_entry.id   AF-A0A512IAN7-F1
#
_cell.length_a   1.000
_cell.length_b   1.000
_cell.length_c   1.000
_cell.angle_alpha   90.00
_cell.angle_beta   90.00
_cell.angle_gamma   90.00
#
_symmetry.space_group_name_H-M   'P 1'
#
loop_
_entity.id
_entity.type
_entity.pdbx_description
1 polymer ?
#
loop_
_entity_poly.entity_id
_entity_poly.type
_entity_poly.pdbx_seq_one_letter_code
_entity_poly.pdbx_strand_id
1 'polypeptide(L)'
;MRVWGWALLAAGALTLWLLPIPGGSKLWILAVLVFAGVFTLLESTSRAKALAAAMTALLVVYLALSLHRAALLLGTEGWIPKAFGLALLVLPAVGVWALVREVLFGVRTEQLGRTLEEEGGLPADDLPRTPGGRIVREAADERFHVHRAQTEEDPRDWRNWYRLSLAYAAAGDRRRARSAMRDAVALSRGRPARNVEAAGPAGDGLD
;
A
#
# COMPACT_ATOMS: atom_id res chain seq x y z
N MET A 1 -26.29 -6.72 25.32
CA MET A 1 -26.49 -5.37 24.73
C MET A 1 -25.95 -5.22 23.30
N ARG A 2 -24.79 -5.81 22.93
CA ARG A 2 -24.21 -5.74 21.57
C ARG A 2 -25.09 -6.22 20.40
N VAL A 3 -25.94 -7.22 20.61
CA VAL A 3 -26.78 -7.81 19.53
C VAL A 3 -27.94 -6.90 19.12
N TRP A 4 -28.40 -6.05 20.05
CA TRP A 4 -29.51 -5.12 19.84
C TRP A 4 -29.11 -3.96 18.91
N GLY A 5 -27.84 -3.57 18.88
CA GLY A 5 -27.31 -2.56 17.95
C GLY A 5 -27.33 -3.04 16.49
N TRP A 6 -26.94 -4.30 16.25
CA TRP A 6 -27.01 -4.90 14.91
C TRP A 6 -28.46 -5.13 14.46
N ALA A 7 -29.35 -5.50 15.39
CA ALA A 7 -30.77 -5.68 15.10
C ALA A 7 -31.45 -4.35 14.71
N LEU A 8 -31.12 -3.24 15.36
CA LEU A 8 -31.64 -1.91 15.03
C LEU A 8 -31.07 -1.35 13.72
N LEU A 9 -29.79 -1.61 13.43
CA LEU A 9 -29.19 -1.22 12.15
C LEU A 9 -29.74 -2.06 10.98
N ALA A 10 -29.96 -3.36 11.19
CA ALA A 10 -30.60 -4.23 10.21
C ALA A 10 -32.07 -3.84 9.99
N ALA A 11 -32.81 -3.52 11.07
CA ALA A 11 -34.18 -3.03 10.99
C ALA A 11 -34.26 -1.67 10.28
N GLY A 12 -33.32 -0.75 10.55
CA GLY A 12 -33.20 0.53 9.83
C GLY A 12 -32.92 0.32 8.34
N ALA A 13 -31.94 -0.52 8.00
CA ALA A 13 -31.60 -0.86 6.60
C ALA A 13 -32.77 -1.54 5.86
N LEU A 14 -33.51 -2.41 6.54
CA LEU A 14 -34.70 -3.10 5.99
C LEU A 14 -35.87 -2.12 5.77
N THR A 15 -36.09 -1.20 6.72
CA THR A 15 -37.11 -0.15 6.62
C THR A 15 -36.80 0.81 5.46
N LEU A 16 -35.51 1.06 5.22
CA LEU A 16 -35.00 1.87 4.11
C LEU A 16 -35.03 1.19 2.75
N TRP A 17 -35.05 -0.15 2.72
CA TRP A 17 -35.16 -0.94 1.49
C TRP A 17 -36.60 -1.01 0.97
N LEU A 18 -37.61 -0.78 1.84
CA LEU A 18 -39.03 -0.82 1.49
C LEU A 18 -39.58 0.49 0.88
N LEU A 19 -38.87 1.61 0.99
CA LEU A 19 -39.35 2.91 0.52
C LEU A 19 -38.91 3.19 -0.94
N PRO A 20 -39.75 3.76 -1.82
CA PRO A 20 -39.40 4.06 -3.21
C PRO A 20 -38.58 5.36 -3.30
N ILE A 21 -37.34 5.35 -2.79
CA ILE A 21 -36.53 6.56 -2.65
C ILE A 21 -35.73 6.87 -3.93
N PRO A 22 -35.69 8.14 -4.38
CA PRO A 22 -34.81 8.60 -5.46
C PRO A 22 -33.35 8.22 -5.24
N GLY A 23 -32.60 8.00 -6.33
CA GLY A 23 -31.20 7.53 -6.29
C GLY A 23 -30.26 8.38 -5.42
N GLY A 24 -30.55 9.67 -5.23
CA GLY A 24 -29.79 10.56 -4.34
C GLY A 24 -29.78 10.12 -2.88
N SER A 25 -30.85 9.49 -2.40
CA SER A 25 -30.96 9.11 -0.98
C SER A 25 -30.22 7.81 -0.66
N LYS A 26 -30.05 6.90 -1.63
CA LYS A 26 -29.26 5.66 -1.46
C LYS A 26 -27.81 5.94 -1.05
N LEU A 27 -27.24 7.04 -1.54
CA LEU A 27 -25.89 7.48 -1.18
C LEU A 27 -25.79 8.07 0.22
N TRP A 28 -26.81 8.81 0.67
CA TRP A 28 -26.89 9.28 2.06
C TRP A 28 -26.95 8.13 3.05
N ILE A 29 -27.64 7.04 2.69
CA ILE A 29 -27.76 5.84 3.53
C ILE A 29 -26.43 5.11 3.64
N LEU A 30 -25.70 4.99 2.52
CA LEU A 30 -24.35 4.43 2.49
C LEU A 30 -23.38 5.26 3.34
N ALA A 31 -23.43 6.59 3.25
CA ALA A 31 -22.64 7.48 4.08
C ALA A 31 -22.97 7.34 5.57
N VAL A 32 -24.25 7.21 5.92
CA VAL A 32 -24.72 6.98 7.30
C VAL A 32 -24.28 5.62 7.83
N LEU A 33 -24.34 4.55 7.01
CA LEU A 33 -23.87 3.21 7.41
C LEU A 33 -22.36 3.17 7.65
N VAL A 34 -21.58 3.85 6.81
CA VAL A 34 -20.13 4.03 6.98
C VAL A 34 -19.84 4.79 8.28
N PHE A 35 -20.54 5.90 8.50
CA PHE A 35 -20.38 6.73 9.70
C PHE A 35 -20.73 5.93 10.96
N ALA A 36 -21.84 5.18 10.95
CA ALA A 36 -22.26 4.31 12.05
C ALA A 36 -21.24 3.19 12.33
N GLY A 37 -20.73 2.53 11.28
CA GLY A 37 -19.71 1.48 11.43
C GLY A 37 -18.42 2.00 12.05
N VAL A 38 -17.97 3.20 11.66
CA VAL A 38 -16.81 3.84 12.28
C VAL A 38 -17.08 4.31 13.70
N PHE A 39 -18.26 4.88 13.97
CA PHE A 39 -18.63 5.31 15.31
C PHE A 39 -18.58 4.14 16.31
N THR A 40 -19.06 2.95 15.90
CA THR A 40 -18.94 1.73 16.71
C THR A 40 -17.48 1.29 16.91
N LEU A 41 -16.61 1.52 15.91
CA LEU A 41 -15.17 1.25 16.03
C LEU A 41 -14.46 2.24 16.96
N LEU A 42 -14.86 3.51 16.94
CA LEU A 42 -14.33 4.58 17.80
C LEU A 42 -14.61 4.31 19.27
N GLU A 43 -15.82 3.85 19.57
CA GLU A 43 -16.28 3.57 20.93
C GLU A 43 -15.50 2.43 21.61
N SER A 44 -14.87 1.55 20.82
CA SER A 44 -14.23 0.33 21.33
C SER A 44 -12.70 0.38 21.44
N THR A 45 -12.04 1.51 21.10
CA THR A 45 -10.59 1.46 20.84
C THR A 45 -9.75 2.62 21.43
N SER A 46 -8.45 2.37 21.66
CA SER A 46 -7.47 3.37 22.15
C SER A 46 -7.38 4.62 21.25
N ARG A 47 -7.01 5.77 21.84
CA ARG A 47 -7.00 7.10 21.16
C ARG A 47 -6.40 7.09 19.74
N ALA A 48 -5.28 6.39 19.53
CA ALA A 48 -4.63 6.31 18.21
C ALA A 48 -5.46 5.53 17.18
N LYS A 49 -6.03 4.38 17.58
CA LYS A 49 -6.89 3.57 16.72
C LYS A 49 -8.23 4.27 16.48
N ALA A 50 -8.73 5.01 17.47
CA ALA A 50 -9.90 5.85 17.31
C ALA A 50 -9.65 6.97 16.28
N LEU A 51 -8.58 7.75 16.41
CA LEU A 51 -8.23 8.76 15.41
C LEU A 51 -8.08 8.18 14.00
N ALA A 52 -7.43 7.01 13.86
CA ALA A 52 -7.32 6.32 12.58
C ALA A 52 -8.70 5.91 12.01
N ALA A 53 -9.60 5.39 12.84
CA ALA A 53 -10.95 5.04 12.43
C ALA A 53 -11.75 6.29 12.00
N ALA A 54 -11.67 7.39 12.76
CA ALA A 54 -12.33 8.67 12.43
C ALA A 54 -11.83 9.23 11.09
N MET A 55 -10.51 9.23 10.86
CA MET A 55 -9.94 9.66 9.58
C MET A 55 -10.39 8.76 8.43
N THR A 56 -10.51 7.45 8.67
CA THR A 56 -11.02 6.50 7.68
C THR A 56 -12.49 6.77 7.35
N ALA A 57 -13.35 7.02 8.35
CA ALA A 57 -14.75 7.44 8.10
C ALA A 57 -14.81 8.69 7.24
N LEU A 58 -14.07 9.72 7.64
CA LEU A 58 -14.11 11.01 6.97
C LEU A 58 -13.68 10.87 5.51
N LEU A 59 -12.66 10.04 5.25
CA LEU A 59 -12.25 9.70 3.89
C LEU A 59 -13.35 8.99 3.10
N VAL A 60 -14.02 7.98 3.69
CA VAL A 60 -15.09 7.25 2.98
C VAL A 60 -16.29 8.16 2.70
N VAL A 61 -16.70 9.00 3.66
CA VAL A 61 -17.76 10.00 3.45
C VAL A 61 -17.36 10.98 2.35
N TYR A 62 -16.13 11.49 2.36
CA TYR A 62 -15.61 12.35 1.30
C TYR A 62 -15.65 11.68 -0.08
N LEU A 63 -15.24 10.41 -0.18
CA LEU A 63 -15.28 9.65 -1.42
C LEU A 63 -16.72 9.43 -1.92
N ALA A 64 -17.66 9.13 -1.01
CA ALA A 64 -19.07 8.97 -1.36
C ALA A 64 -19.68 10.29 -1.89
N LEU A 65 -19.40 11.41 -1.23
CA LEU A 65 -19.82 12.74 -1.69
C LEU A 65 -19.18 13.11 -3.04
N SER A 66 -17.90 12.77 -3.23
CA SER A 66 -17.19 13.01 -4.49
C SER A 66 -17.79 12.19 -5.63
N LEU A 67 -18.10 10.91 -5.39
CA LEU A 67 -18.75 10.03 -6.36
C LEU A 67 -20.14 10.55 -6.74
N HIS A 68 -20.91 11.04 -5.77
CA HIS A 68 -22.20 11.66 -6.02
C HIS A 68 -22.07 12.91 -6.90
N ARG A 69 -21.13 13.81 -6.58
CA ARG A 69 -20.86 15.01 -7.37
C ARG A 69 -20.41 14.67 -8.80
N ALA A 70 -19.55 13.67 -8.95
CA ALA A 70 -19.13 13.19 -10.25
C ALA A 70 -20.32 12.66 -11.07
N ALA A 71 -21.22 11.88 -10.46
CA ALA A 71 -22.41 11.37 -11.13
C ALA A 71 -23.35 12.50 -11.61
N LEU A 72 -23.55 13.53 -10.80
CA LEU A 72 -24.33 14.71 -11.20
C LEU A 72 -23.69 15.46 -12.37
N LEU A 73 -22.37 15.66 -12.32
CA LEU A 73 -21.60 16.32 -13.39
C LEU A 73 -21.67 15.53 -14.71
N LEU A 74 -21.57 14.19 -14.64
CA LEU A 74 -21.65 13.32 -15.80
C LEU A 74 -23.05 13.27 -16.42
N GLY A 75 -24.10 13.42 -15.61
CA GLY A 75 -25.49 13.51 -16.07
C GLY A 75 -25.89 14.89 -16.60
N THR A 76 -25.03 15.90 -16.45
CA THR A 76 -25.28 17.26 -16.96
C THR A 76 -24.90 17.36 -18.44
N GLU A 77 -25.71 18.09 -19.22
CA GLU A 77 -25.41 18.33 -20.64
C GLU A 77 -24.16 19.19 -20.84
N GLY A 78 -23.43 18.90 -21.92
CA GLY A 78 -22.18 19.57 -22.27
C GLY A 78 -20.91 18.78 -21.91
N TRP A 79 -19.81 19.08 -22.60
CA TRP A 79 -18.54 18.34 -22.45
C TRP A 79 -17.72 18.79 -21.24
N ILE A 80 -17.83 20.06 -20.84
CA ILE A 80 -17.08 20.62 -19.71
C ILE A 80 -17.49 19.94 -18.38
N PRO A 81 -18.78 19.84 -18.00
CA PRO A 81 -19.18 19.13 -16.79
C PRO A 81 -18.75 17.67 -16.78
N LYS A 82 -18.88 16.98 -17.94
CA LYS A 82 -18.46 15.58 -18.09
C LYS A 82 -16.96 15.40 -17.86
N ALA A 83 -16.13 16.30 -18.37
CA ALA A 83 -14.69 16.28 -18.15
C ALA A 83 -14.33 16.45 -16.67
N PHE A 84 -14.97 17.38 -15.96
CA PHE A 84 -14.78 17.55 -14.51
C PHE A 84 -15.26 16.33 -13.70
N GLY A 85 -16.42 15.77 -14.07
CA GLY A 85 -16.95 14.56 -13.44
C GLY A 85 -15.99 13.38 -13.59
N LEU A 86 -15.44 13.18 -14.80
CA LEU A 86 -14.44 12.14 -15.04
C LEU A 86 -13.15 12.37 -14.25
N ALA A 87 -12.62 13.59 -14.26
CA ALA A 87 -11.42 13.93 -13.49
C ALA A 87 -11.59 13.63 -11.99
N LEU A 88 -12.77 13.94 -11.43
CA LEU A 88 -13.11 13.69 -10.04
C LEU A 88 -13.13 12.19 -9.69
N LEU A 89 -13.35 11.30 -10.66
CA LEU A 89 -13.29 9.84 -10.47
C LEU A 89 -11.89 9.29 -10.69
N VAL A 90 -11.17 9.79 -11.69
CA VAL A 90 -9.85 9.28 -12.07
C VAL A 90 -8.83 9.50 -10.95
N LEU A 91 -8.80 10.68 -10.33
CA LEU A 91 -7.84 10.98 -9.26
C LEU A 91 -7.93 10.00 -8.06
N PRO A 92 -9.09 9.79 -7.42
CA PRO A 92 -9.20 8.83 -6.32
C PRO A 92 -9.00 7.38 -6.78
N ALA A 93 -9.41 7.02 -8.00
CA ALA A 93 -9.14 5.70 -8.56
C ALA A 93 -7.64 5.41 -8.67
N VAL A 94 -6.85 6.38 -9.13
CA VAL A 94 -5.38 6.30 -9.15
C VAL A 94 -4.81 6.18 -7.74
N GLY A 95 -5.35 6.94 -6.78
CA GLY A 95 -4.95 6.83 -5.36
C GLY A 95 -5.18 5.43 -4.79
N VAL A 96 -6.37 4.86 -4.99
CA VAL A 96 -6.70 3.48 -4.58
C VAL A 96 -5.80 2.47 -5.28
N TRP A 97 -5.59 2.61 -6.60
CA TRP A 97 -4.68 1.75 -7.35
C TRP A 97 -3.24 1.79 -6.81
N ALA A 98 -2.71 2.98 -6.52
CA ALA A 98 -1.38 3.15 -5.94
C ALA A 98 -1.27 2.51 -4.55
N LEU A 99 -2.28 2.69 -3.70
CA LEU A 99 -2.34 2.06 -2.38
C LEU A 99 -2.36 0.53 -2.48
N VAL A 100 -3.21 -0.03 -3.36
CA VAL A 100 -3.27 -1.48 -3.59
C VAL A 100 -1.93 -2.00 -4.10
N ARG A 101 -1.28 -1.27 -5.02
CA ARG A 101 0.06 -1.62 -5.51
C ARG A 101 1.10 -1.65 -4.40
N GLU A 102 1.06 -0.69 -3.48
CA GLU A 102 1.97 -0.62 -2.33
C GLU A 102 1.73 -1.76 -1.33
N VAL A 103 0.47 -2.03 -0.98
CA VAL A 103 0.10 -3.15 -0.08
C VAL A 103 0.53 -4.49 -0.68
N LEU A 104 0.25 -4.71 -1.97
CA LEU A 104 0.69 -5.92 -2.66
C LEU A 104 2.21 -6.04 -2.72
N PHE A 105 2.94 -4.93 -2.78
CA PHE A 105 4.40 -4.96 -2.71
C PHE A 105 4.90 -5.34 -1.31
N GLY A 106 4.27 -4.81 -0.25
CA GLY A 106 4.56 -5.20 1.13
C GLY A 106 4.35 -6.70 1.38
N VAL A 107 3.17 -7.22 1.01
CA VAL A 107 2.85 -8.66 1.15
C VAL A 107 3.85 -9.54 0.41
N ARG A 108 4.26 -9.15 -0.80
CA ARG A 108 5.26 -9.92 -1.58
C ARG A 108 6.64 -9.89 -0.93
N THR A 109 7.03 -8.74 -0.38
CA THR A 109 8.31 -8.59 0.31
C THR A 109 8.35 -9.50 1.54
N GLU A 110 7.26 -9.54 2.31
CA GLU A 110 7.11 -10.43 3.47
C GLU A 110 7.16 -11.91 3.06
N GLN A 111 6.45 -12.29 2.00
CA GLN A 111 6.51 -13.65 1.45
C GLN A 111 7.94 -14.05 1.04
N LEU A 112 8.66 -13.18 0.33
CA LEU A 112 10.06 -13.41 -0.04
C LEU A 112 10.96 -13.56 1.18
N GLY A 113 10.77 -12.70 2.20
CA GLY A 113 11.50 -12.78 3.46
C GLY A 113 11.31 -14.13 4.15
N ARG A 114 10.06 -14.62 4.20
CA ARG A 114 9.73 -15.93 4.75
C ARG A 114 10.37 -17.07 3.96
N THR A 115 10.30 -17.04 2.63
CA THR A 115 10.98 -18.06 1.80
C THR A 115 12.50 -18.04 2.05
N LEU A 116 13.11 -16.87 2.15
CA LEU A 116 14.54 -16.75 2.43
C LEU A 116 14.90 -17.23 3.85
N GLU A 117 14.00 -17.02 4.81
CA GLU A 117 14.12 -17.55 6.18
C GLU A 117 14.06 -19.08 6.21
N GLU A 118 13.09 -19.67 5.50
CA GLU A 118 12.92 -21.12 5.37
C GLU A 118 14.14 -21.78 4.72
N GLU A 119 14.83 -21.08 3.83
CA GLU A 119 16.10 -21.50 3.23
C GLU A 119 17.33 -21.26 4.11
N GLY A 120 17.19 -20.59 5.26
CA GLY A 120 18.29 -20.20 6.13
C GLY A 120 19.19 -19.11 5.53
N GLY A 121 18.72 -18.38 4.52
CA GLY A 121 19.48 -17.39 3.76
C GLY A 121 19.40 -15.96 4.29
N LEU A 122 18.71 -15.73 5.41
CA LEU A 122 18.62 -14.43 6.05
C LEU A 122 19.94 -14.04 6.75
N PRO A 123 20.40 -12.78 6.63
CA PRO A 123 21.55 -12.30 7.38
C PRO A 123 21.28 -12.36 8.90
N ALA A 124 22.29 -12.71 9.69
CA ALA A 124 22.20 -12.67 11.15
C ALA A 124 21.93 -11.24 11.65
N ASP A 125 21.07 -11.09 12.67
CA ASP A 125 20.79 -9.82 13.36
C ASP A 125 21.74 -9.61 14.54
N ASP A 126 23.03 -9.62 14.26
CA ASP A 126 24.14 -9.48 15.20
C ASP A 126 24.90 -8.16 15.01
N LEU A 127 24.32 -7.22 14.24
CA LEU A 127 24.90 -5.90 14.06
C LEU A 127 24.86 -5.09 15.37
N PRO A 128 25.99 -4.48 15.78
CA PRO A 128 26.03 -3.67 16.99
C PRO A 128 25.07 -2.48 16.86
N ARG A 129 24.39 -2.17 17.97
CA ARG A 129 23.43 -1.08 18.04
C ARG A 129 23.95 0.01 18.97
N THR A 130 23.71 1.26 18.58
CA THR A 130 23.88 2.44 19.41
C THR A 130 22.97 2.37 20.65
N PRO A 131 23.24 3.16 21.71
CA PRO A 131 22.36 3.22 22.88
C PRO A 131 20.89 3.60 22.56
N GLY A 132 20.66 4.31 21.44
CA GLY A 132 19.32 4.61 20.92
C GLY A 132 18.70 3.51 20.05
N GLY A 133 19.30 2.32 19.99
CA GLY A 133 18.80 1.17 19.23
C GLY A 133 19.05 1.19 17.73
N ARG A 134 19.70 2.24 17.18
CA ARG A 134 20.07 2.29 15.75
C ARG A 134 21.29 1.43 15.49
N ILE A 135 21.32 0.73 14.36
CA ILE A 135 22.50 0.01 13.88
C ILE A 135 23.68 0.98 13.74
N VAL A 136 24.86 0.57 14.22
CA VAL A 136 26.13 1.28 14.05
C VAL A 136 26.50 1.24 12.56
N ARG A 137 26.71 2.42 11.98
CA ARG A 137 26.80 2.58 10.51
C ARG A 137 28.05 1.91 9.95
N GLU A 138 29.16 2.00 10.66
CA GLU A 138 30.43 1.38 10.27
C GLU A 138 30.29 -0.14 10.12
N ALA A 139 29.58 -0.80 11.04
CA ALA A 139 29.33 -2.24 10.97
C ALA A 139 28.33 -2.62 9.86
N ALA A 140 27.37 -1.74 9.56
CA ALA A 140 26.47 -1.93 8.42
C ALA A 140 27.20 -1.81 7.08
N ASP A 141 28.16 -0.88 6.98
CA ASP A 141 28.95 -0.63 5.77
C ASP A 141 29.87 -1.83 5.46
N GLU A 142 30.46 -2.48 6.47
CA GLU A 142 31.27 -3.68 6.26
C GLU A 142 30.48 -4.84 5.62
N ARG A 143 29.26 -5.11 6.13
CA ARG A 143 28.37 -6.12 5.53
C ARG A 143 27.81 -5.72 4.17
N PHE A 144 27.65 -4.42 3.96
CA PHE A 144 27.17 -3.90 2.69
C PHE A 144 28.09 -4.30 1.54
N HIS A 145 29.41 -4.22 1.72
CA HIS A 145 30.37 -4.61 0.68
C HIS A 145 30.24 -6.09 0.29
N VAL A 146 30.01 -6.98 1.26
CA VAL A 146 29.82 -8.41 1.03
C VAL A 146 28.56 -8.67 0.20
N HIS A 147 27.41 -8.13 0.62
CA HIS A 147 26.15 -8.35 -0.11
C HIS A 147 26.14 -7.68 -1.47
N ARG A 148 26.84 -6.55 -1.62
CA ARG A 148 27.03 -5.91 -2.91
C ARG A 148 27.82 -6.80 -3.86
N ALA A 149 28.97 -7.32 -3.44
CA ALA A 149 29.79 -8.22 -4.24
C ALA A 149 29.01 -9.47 -4.66
N GLN A 150 28.29 -10.11 -3.73
CA GLN A 150 27.43 -11.26 -4.03
C GLN A 150 26.34 -10.95 -5.08
N THR A 151 25.76 -9.76 -5.02
CA THR A 151 24.75 -9.32 -6.01
C THR A 151 25.37 -9.00 -7.36
N GLU A 152 26.60 -8.51 -7.39
CA GLU A 152 27.35 -8.27 -8.63
C GLU A 152 27.81 -9.59 -9.28
N GLU A 153 28.13 -10.60 -8.48
CA GLU A 153 28.51 -11.96 -8.94
C GLU A 153 27.34 -12.74 -9.53
N ASP A 154 26.19 -12.76 -8.85
CA ASP A 154 24.94 -13.34 -9.38
C ASP A 154 23.80 -12.33 -9.33
N PRO A 155 23.69 -11.48 -10.37
CA PRO A 155 22.66 -10.45 -10.45
C PRO A 155 21.28 -11.01 -10.78
N ARG A 156 21.15 -12.30 -11.14
CA ARG A 156 19.87 -12.91 -11.51
C ARG A 156 19.21 -13.62 -10.32
N ASP A 157 19.95 -13.90 -9.25
CA ASP A 157 19.37 -14.41 -8.01
C ASP A 157 18.66 -13.32 -7.20
N TRP A 158 17.35 -13.48 -7.03
CA TRP A 158 16.52 -12.56 -6.25
C TRP A 158 16.95 -12.47 -4.77
N ARG A 159 17.58 -13.52 -4.23
CA ARG A 159 18.02 -13.59 -2.82
C ARG A 159 19.12 -12.58 -2.54
N ASN A 160 20.05 -12.38 -3.49
CA ASN A 160 21.13 -11.41 -3.37
C ASN A 160 20.57 -9.99 -3.32
N TRP A 161 19.64 -9.66 -4.21
CA TRP A 161 18.93 -8.37 -4.19
C TRP A 161 18.15 -8.13 -2.90
N TYR A 162 17.54 -9.17 -2.32
CA TYR A 162 16.86 -9.08 -1.03
C TYR A 162 17.84 -8.75 0.09
N ARG A 163 18.95 -9.48 0.22
CA ARG A 163 20.00 -9.22 1.23
C ARG A 163 20.62 -7.83 1.05
N LEU A 164 20.90 -7.41 -0.18
CA LEU A 164 21.41 -6.07 -0.49
C LEU A 164 20.42 -4.97 -0.07
N SER A 165 19.11 -5.21 -0.23
CA SER A 165 18.09 -4.26 0.22
C SER A 165 18.09 -4.07 1.74
N LEU A 166 18.31 -5.14 2.51
CA LEU A 166 18.45 -5.09 3.97
C LEU A 166 19.71 -4.33 4.37
N ALA A 167 20.83 -4.55 3.66
CA ALA A 167 22.08 -3.82 3.90
C ALA A 167 21.90 -2.32 3.67
N TYR A 168 21.23 -1.90 2.58
CA TYR A 168 20.90 -0.49 2.36
C TYR A 168 19.99 0.08 3.45
N ALA A 169 19.02 -0.70 3.94
CA ALA A 169 18.14 -0.28 5.02
C ALA A 169 18.91 -0.08 6.34
N ALA A 170 19.84 -0.99 6.66
CA ALA A 170 20.72 -0.91 7.83
C ALA A 170 21.66 0.31 7.78
N ALA A 171 22.17 0.65 6.59
CA ALA A 171 22.98 1.86 6.35
C ALA A 171 22.15 3.16 6.34
N GLY A 172 20.81 3.07 6.35
CA GLY A 172 19.90 4.22 6.33
C GLY A 172 19.55 4.75 4.93
N ASP A 173 20.01 4.10 3.85
CA ASP A 173 19.66 4.47 2.47
C ASP A 173 18.31 3.87 2.06
N ARG A 174 17.23 4.54 2.50
CA ARG A 174 15.85 4.13 2.22
C ARG A 174 15.48 4.14 0.73
N ARG A 175 16.19 4.91 -0.11
CA ARG A 175 15.88 4.99 -1.55
C ARG A 175 16.47 3.78 -2.26
N ARG A 176 17.75 3.47 -2.02
CA ARG A 176 18.41 2.30 -2.61
C ARG A 176 17.85 0.99 -2.08
N ALA A 177 17.53 0.90 -0.78
CA ALA A 177 16.87 -0.27 -0.20
C ALA A 177 15.57 -0.63 -0.95
N ARG A 178 14.68 0.36 -1.16
CA ARG A 178 13.43 0.15 -1.92
C ARG A 178 13.66 -0.15 -3.39
N SER A 179 14.80 0.24 -3.97
CA SER A 179 15.14 -0.13 -5.34
C SER A 179 15.56 -1.59 -5.42
N ALA A 180 16.52 -2.00 -4.61
CA ALA A 180 17.00 -3.39 -4.55
C ALA A 180 15.87 -4.37 -4.20
N MET A 181 14.97 -4.01 -3.27
CA MET A 181 13.81 -4.84 -2.95
C MET A 181 12.84 -5.00 -4.14
N ARG A 182 12.67 -3.94 -4.95
CA ARG A 182 11.86 -4.04 -6.18
C ARG A 182 12.47 -4.97 -7.21
N ASP A 183 13.81 -5.01 -7.31
CA ASP A 183 14.52 -5.93 -8.18
C ASP A 183 14.38 -7.39 -7.69
N ALA A 184 14.50 -7.63 -6.38
CA ALA A 184 14.24 -8.94 -5.79
C ALA A 184 12.81 -9.45 -6.12
N VAL A 185 11.79 -8.60 -5.95
CA VAL A 185 10.39 -8.92 -6.28
C VAL A 185 10.16 -9.07 -7.80
N ALA A 186 10.97 -8.43 -8.64
CA ALA A 186 10.90 -8.61 -10.08
C ALA A 186 11.45 -9.99 -10.49
N LEU A 187 12.66 -10.32 -10.05
CA LEU A 187 13.35 -11.57 -10.35
C LEU A 187 12.61 -12.79 -9.82
N SER A 188 12.06 -12.73 -8.60
CA SER A 188 11.24 -13.83 -8.04
C SER A 188 9.98 -14.12 -8.86
N ARG A 189 9.56 -13.19 -9.71
CA ARG A 189 8.41 -13.32 -10.61
C ARG A 189 8.82 -13.57 -12.06
N GLY A 190 10.09 -13.89 -12.32
CA GLY A 190 10.62 -14.10 -13.66
C GLY A 190 10.63 -12.83 -14.53
N ARG A 191 10.64 -11.64 -13.92
CA ARG A 191 10.79 -10.37 -14.64
C ARG A 191 12.21 -9.84 -14.55
N PRO A 192 12.68 -9.11 -15.57
CA PRO A 192 13.98 -8.46 -15.51
C PRO A 192 14.01 -7.44 -14.36
N ALA A 193 15.12 -7.43 -13.62
CA ALA A 193 15.44 -6.40 -12.64
C ALA A 193 16.05 -5.19 -13.35
N ARG A 194 15.68 -3.97 -12.92
CA ARG A 194 16.11 -2.73 -13.58
C ARG A 194 17.62 -2.53 -13.49
N ASN A 195 18.19 -2.86 -12.35
CA ASN A 195 19.62 -2.70 -12.13
C ASN A 195 20.45 -3.78 -12.83
N VAL A 196 19.84 -4.90 -13.21
CA VAL A 196 20.48 -5.94 -14.03
C VAL A 196 20.51 -5.50 -15.49
N GLU A 197 19.43 -4.86 -15.97
CA GLU A 197 19.33 -4.32 -17.32
C GLU A 197 20.31 -3.15 -17.54
N ALA A 198 20.46 -2.27 -16.56
CA ALA A 198 21.45 -1.19 -16.60
C ALA A 198 22.91 -1.67 -16.57
N ALA A 199 23.16 -2.89 -16.07
CA ALA A 199 24.48 -3.53 -16.06
C ALA A 199 24.68 -4.51 -17.24
N GLY A 200 23.63 -4.75 -18.04
CA GLY A 200 23.76 -5.44 -19.33
C GLY A 200 24.70 -4.66 -20.25
N PRO A 201 25.36 -5.33 -21.21
CA PRO A 201 26.40 -4.70 -22.02
C PRO A 201 25.86 -3.40 -22.63
N ALA A 202 26.52 -2.29 -22.31
CA ALA A 202 26.30 -1.02 -22.98
C ALA A 202 26.72 -1.19 -24.44
N GLY A 203 25.81 -1.64 -25.29
CA GLY A 203 26.11 -1.96 -26.69
C GLY A 203 25.00 -2.76 -27.35
N ASP A 204 23.87 -2.09 -27.58
CA ASP A 204 23.08 -2.21 -28.81
C ASP A 204 22.41 -0.84 -29.02
N GLY A 205 23.28 0.16 -29.15
CA GLY A 205 22.96 1.37 -29.88
C GLY A 205 23.60 1.21 -31.25
N LEU A 206 22.79 1.47 -32.29
CA LEU A 206 23.03 1.29 -33.73
C LEU A 206 22.57 -0.08 -34.24
N ASP A 207 21.29 -0.14 -34.64
CA ASP A 207 20.82 -0.46 -36.00
C ASP A 207 19.42 0.13 -36.23
#